data_AF-A0AAE3F768-F1
#
_entry.id   AF-A0AAE3F768-F1
#
_cell.length_a   1.000
_cell.length_b   1.000
_cell.length_c   1.000
_cell.angle_alpha   90.00
_cell.angle_beta   90.00
_cell.angle_gamma   90.00
#
_symmetry.space_group_name_H-M   'P 1'
#
loop_
_entity.id
_entity.type
_entity.pdbx_description
1 polymer ?
#
loop_
_entity_poly.entity_id
_entity_poly.type
_entity_poly.pdbx_seq_one_letter_code
_entity_poly.pdbx_strand_id
1 'polypeptide(L)' 'VIMASGGLGIIFGKSTNSMINTGSAASIVYQQGATYANGEFIQIHPTAIPGDDKLRLMSESARGEGGRI' A
#
# COMPACT_ATOMS: atom_id res chain seq x y z
N VAL A 1 -19.80 -13.90 -5.78
CA VAL A 1 -18.82 -12.91 -6.30
C VAL A 1 -17.74 -12.75 -5.25
N ILE A 2 -16.47 -12.68 -5.64
CA ILE A 2 -15.33 -12.47 -4.71
C ILE A 2 -14.63 -11.17 -5.11
N MET A 3 -14.31 -10.32 -4.13
CA MET A 3 -13.52 -9.10 -4.32
C MET A 3 -12.09 -9.35 -3.84
N ALA A 4 -11.11 -9.23 -4.75
CA ALA A 4 -9.69 -9.42 -4.48
C ALA A 4 -8.83 -8.34 -5.16
N SER A 5 -9.24 -7.08 -5.01
CA SER A 5 -8.72 -5.92 -5.76
C SER A 5 -7.39 -5.34 -5.25
N GLY A 6 -6.83 -5.89 -4.17
CA GLY A 6 -5.64 -5.35 -3.51
C GLY A 6 -5.92 -4.11 -2.64
N GLY A 7 -4.86 -3.33 -2.37
CA GLY A 7 -4.88 -2.18 -1.45
C GLY A 7 -5.11 -0.82 -2.11
N LEU A 8 -4.93 0.24 -1.31
CA LEU A 8 -5.22 1.64 -1.67
C LEU A 8 -3.98 2.55 -1.69
N GLY A 9 -2.79 2.00 -1.90
CA GLY A 9 -1.53 2.73 -1.71
C GLY A 9 -1.34 4.00 -2.54
N ILE A 10 -2.09 4.22 -3.63
CA ILE A 10 -1.95 5.43 -4.44
C ILE A 10 -2.47 6.70 -3.75
N ILE A 11 -3.38 6.59 -2.77
CA ILE A 11 -3.95 7.76 -2.12
C ILE A 11 -2.91 8.58 -1.34
N PHE A 12 -1.74 7.97 -1.05
CA PHE A 12 -0.61 8.58 -0.34
C PHE A 12 0.41 9.23 -1.29
N GLY A 13 0.17 9.24 -2.59
CA GLY A 13 1.10 9.76 -3.60
C GLY A 13 2.31 8.83 -3.81
N LYS A 14 3.28 8.86 -2.88
CA LYS A 14 4.46 7.98 -2.93
C LYS A 14 4.30 6.79 -1.98
N SER A 15 4.12 5.59 -2.54
CA SER A 15 4.11 4.34 -1.77
C SER A 15 4.87 3.23 -2.51
N THR A 16 5.08 2.10 -1.85
CA THR A 16 5.72 0.91 -2.46
C THR A 16 4.76 0.10 -3.33
N ASN A 17 3.45 0.36 -3.22
CA ASN A 17 2.41 -0.30 -4.00
C ASN A 17 2.58 -0.04 -5.49
N SER A 18 1.95 -0.86 -6.33
CA SER A 18 1.83 -0.54 -7.74
C SER A 18 0.91 0.66 -7.93
N MET A 19 1.09 1.42 -9.01
CA MET A 19 0.22 2.56 -9.35
C MET A 19 -1.22 2.14 -9.62
N ILE A 20 -1.49 0.85 -9.84
CA ILE A 20 -2.83 0.31 -10.02
C ILE A 20 -3.57 0.04 -8.69
N ASN A 21 -2.90 0.15 -7.54
CA ASN A 21 -3.51 -0.07 -6.23
C ASN A 21 -4.28 1.19 -5.78
N THR A 22 -5.44 1.40 -6.41
CA THR A 22 -6.23 2.63 -6.25
C THR A 22 -7.21 2.61 -5.08
N GLY A 23 -7.55 1.43 -4.55
CA GLY A 23 -8.62 1.28 -3.56
C GLY A 23 -10.04 1.50 -4.11
N SER A 24 -10.21 1.72 -5.43
CA SER A 24 -11.50 2.07 -6.02
C SER A 24 -12.59 1.03 -5.76
N ALA A 25 -12.27 -0.26 -5.92
CA ALA A 25 -13.25 -1.32 -5.68
C ALA A 25 -13.70 -1.39 -4.21
N ALA A 26 -12.78 -1.20 -3.24
CA ALA A 26 -13.11 -1.13 -1.82
C ALA A 26 -14.02 0.06 -1.50
N SER A 27 -13.74 1.23 -2.09
CA SER A 27 -14.58 2.42 -1.96
C SER A 27 -15.98 2.23 -2.54
N ILE A 28 -16.09 1.61 -3.72
CA ILE A 28 -17.39 1.35 -4.38
C ILE A 28 -18.26 0.44 -3.53
N VAL A 29 -17.73 -0.68 -3.03
CA VAL A 29 -18.54 -1.62 -2.23
C VAL A 29 -18.91 -1.04 -0.87
N TYR A 30 -18.04 -0.23 -0.27
CA TYR A 30 -18.35 0.52 0.95
C TYR A 30 -19.53 1.48 0.72
N GLN A 31 -19.51 2.24 -0.38
CA GLN A 31 -20.63 3.11 -0.78
C GLN A 31 -21.93 2.34 -1.08
N GLN A 32 -21.84 1.06 -1.43
CA GLN A 32 -22.99 0.16 -1.60
C GLN A 32 -23.45 -0.51 -0.30
N GLY A 33 -22.90 -0.12 0.86
CA GLY A 33 -23.33 -0.58 2.18
C GLY A 33 -22.50 -1.72 2.77
N ALA A 34 -21.41 -2.14 2.13
CA ALA A 34 -20.49 -3.10 2.74
C ALA A 34 -19.77 -2.44 3.93
N THR A 35 -19.66 -3.15 5.05
CA THR A 35 -18.86 -2.67 6.19
C THR A 35 -17.37 -2.67 5.83
N TYR A 36 -16.70 -1.55 6.07
CA TYR A 36 -15.26 -1.40 5.91
C TYR A 36 -14.64 -1.15 7.29
N ALA A 37 -13.62 -1.93 7.64
CA ALA A 37 -13.00 -1.89 8.95
C ALA A 37 -11.56 -1.42 8.87
N ASN A 38 -11.09 -0.72 9.91
CA ASN A 38 -9.69 -0.39 10.14
C ASN A 38 -9.00 0.36 8.99
N GLY A 39 -9.73 1.23 8.29
CA GLY A 39 -9.20 2.02 7.17
C GLY A 39 -8.09 2.99 7.56
N GLU A 40 -8.01 3.33 8.85
CA GLU A 40 -6.99 4.16 9.46
C GLU A 40 -5.67 3.43 9.72
N PHE A 41 -5.65 2.09 9.70
CA PHE A 41 -4.45 1.30 9.98
C PHE A 41 -3.60 1.10 8.72
N ILE A 42 -2.76 2.11 8.44
CA ILE A 42 -1.87 2.13 7.28
C ILE A 42 -0.45 1.78 7.69
N GLN A 43 0.10 0.71 7.11
CA GLN A 43 1.48 0.31 7.35
C GLN A 43 2.44 1.08 6.44
N ILE A 44 3.46 1.69 7.04
CA ILE A 44 4.58 2.33 6.33
C ILE A 44 5.82 1.45 6.47
N HIS A 45 6.41 1.08 5.34
CA HIS A 45 7.68 0.34 5.35
C HIS A 45 8.85 1.31 5.60
N PRO A 46 9.80 0.99 6.50
CA PRO A 46 10.85 1.93 6.91
C PRO A 46 11.89 2.23 5.83
N THR A 47 12.09 1.32 4.87
CA THR A 47 13.13 1.45 3.84
C THR A 47 12.57 1.30 2.43
N ALA A 48 12.71 2.34 1.62
CA ALA A 48 12.36 2.33 0.21
C ALA A 48 13.22 3.32 -0.58
N ILE A 49 13.47 3.02 -1.85
CA ILE A 49 14.24 3.86 -2.77
C ILE A 49 13.25 4.83 -3.45
N PRO A 50 13.47 6.15 -3.36
CA PRO A 50 12.64 7.13 -4.05
C PRO A 50 12.66 6.96 -5.57
N GLY A 51 11.50 7.13 -6.19
CA GLY A 51 11.36 7.33 -7.63
C GLY A 51 10.42 8.51 -7.91
N ASP A 52 10.36 8.91 -9.17
CA ASP A 52 9.45 9.96 -9.62
C ASP A 52 7.99 9.50 -9.60
N ASP A 53 7.77 8.23 -9.92
CA ASP A 53 6.47 7.57 -9.99
C ASP A 53 6.00 7.02 -8.63
N LYS A 54 6.83 6.17 -8.02
CA LYS A 54 6.55 5.42 -6.80
C LYS A 54 7.83 5.14 -6.03
N LEU A 55 7.68 4.58 -4.82
CA LEU A 55 8.81 4.06 -4.05
C LEU A 55 9.09 2.61 -4.45
N ARG A 56 10.36 2.24 -4.56
CA ARG A 56 10.79 0.85 -4.78
C ARG A 56 11.16 0.25 -3.43
N LEU A 57 10.53 -0.85 -3.05
CA LEU A 57 10.77 -1.49 -1.76
C LEU A 57 12.25 -1.92 -1.65
N MET A 58 12.90 -1.58 -0.54
CA MET A 58 14.13 -2.24 -0.12
C MET A 58 13.75 -3.27 0.94
N SER A 59 14.06 -4.54 0.69
CA SER A 59 13.68 -5.64 1.59
C SER A 59 14.16 -5.37 3.02
N GLU A 60 13.29 -5.68 3.99
CA GLU A 60 13.66 -5.68 5.42
C GLU A 60 14.86 -6.59 5.70
N SER A 61 15.03 -7.66 4.90
CA SER A 61 16.21 -8.52 4.99
C SER A 61 17.52 -7.74 4.91
N ALA A 62 17.59 -6.61 4.18
CA ALA A 62 18.80 -5.80 4.15
C ALA A 62 19.24 -5.34 5.56
N ARG A 63 18.28 -4.99 6.43
CA ARG A 63 18.56 -4.66 7.85
C ARG A 63 18.81 -5.92 8.67
N GLY A 64 18.06 -7.00 8.43
CA GLY A 64 18.25 -8.29 9.11
C GLY A 64 19.64 -8.89 8.90
N GLU A 65 20.20 -8.72 7.70
CA GLU A 65 21.53 -9.19 7.29
C GLU A 65 22.67 -8.22 7.65
N GLY A 66 22.39 -7.20 8.48
CA GLY A 66 23.41 -6.30 9.05
C GLY A 66 23.54 -4.94 8.37
N GLY A 67 22.69 -4.60 7.39
CA GLY A 67 22.56 -3.24 6.87
C GLY A 67 22.11 -2.26 7.96
N ARG A 68 22.57 -1.01 7.87
CA ARG A 68 22.32 0.04 8.86
C ARG A 68 21.73 1.29 8.22
N ILE A 69 21.03 2.09 9.01
CA ILE A 69 20.43 3.38 8.64
C ILE A 69 21.39 4.50 9.02
#